data_AF-A0A1G3BGM3-F1
#
_entry.id   AF-A0A1G3BGM3-F1
#
_cell.length_a   1.000
_cell.length_b   1.000
_cell.length_c   1.000
_cell.angle_alpha   90.00
_cell.angle_beta   90.00
_cell.angle_gamma   90.00
#
_symmetry.space_group_name_H-M   'P 1'
#
loop_
_entity.id
_entity.type
_entity.pdbx_description
1 polymer ?
#
loop_
_entity_poly.entity_id
_entity_poly.type
_entity_poly.pdbx_seq_one_letter_code
_entity_poly.pdbx_strand_id
1 'polypeptide(L)'
;MEKWLKPVRKCSGCKLNLGERCAVFPSPREKWHHGSCSGYNNVELINKYQEEIAKHPPKVDKVQRKKVAGSRGTVEHHQGKSKVSTLRSVH
;
A
#
# COMPACT_ATOMS: atom_id res chain seq x y z
N MET A 1 -10.26 -14.43 6.15
CA MET A 1 -9.42 -13.39 5.50
C MET A 1 -8.26 -13.10 6.42
N GLU A 2 -7.04 -13.51 6.08
CA GLU A 2 -5.84 -13.10 6.81
C GLU A 2 -5.81 -11.57 6.87
N LYS A 3 -5.95 -11.01 8.07
CA LYS A 3 -5.84 -9.58 8.31
C LYS A 3 -4.39 -9.20 8.04
N TRP A 4 -4.12 -8.66 6.85
CA TRP A 4 -2.82 -8.07 6.56
C TRP A 4 -2.54 -6.97 7.58
N LEU A 5 -1.47 -7.14 8.35
CA LEU A 5 -1.14 -6.22 9.43
C LEU A 5 -0.56 -4.95 8.81
N LYS A 6 -1.34 -3.87 8.90
CA LYS A 6 -0.97 -2.58 8.34
C LYS A 6 0.34 -2.05 8.95
N PRO A 7 1.17 -1.34 8.18
CA PRO A 7 2.29 -0.58 8.70
C PRO A 7 1.79 0.41 9.74
N VAL A 8 2.63 0.72 10.72
CA VAL A 8 2.24 1.73 11.71
C VAL A 8 2.22 3.11 11.05
N ARG A 9 1.46 4.03 11.63
CA ARG A 9 1.27 5.41 11.11
C ARG A 9 2.58 6.17 10.86
N LYS A 10 3.63 5.86 11.63
CA LYS A 10 4.98 6.45 11.52
C LYS A 10 5.81 5.92 10.34
N CYS A 11 5.32 4.97 9.54
CA CYS A 11 6.03 4.43 8.37
C CYS A 11 5.88 5.26 7.08
N SER A 12 5.30 6.46 7.13
CA SER A 12 4.99 7.28 5.93
C SER A 12 6.20 7.55 5.01
N GLY A 13 7.41 7.67 5.56
CA GLY A 13 8.66 7.88 4.78
C GLY A 13 9.48 6.62 4.49
N CYS A 14 8.98 5.43 4.81
CA CYS A 14 9.73 4.19 4.63
C CYS A 14 9.55 3.61 3.22
N LYS A 15 10.65 3.33 2.50
CA LYS A 15 10.60 2.71 1.16
C LYS A 15 9.98 1.30 1.14
N LEU A 16 9.88 0.65 2.30
CA LEU A 16 9.25 -0.67 2.47
C LEU A 16 7.76 -0.58 2.87
N ASN A 17 7.20 0.63 2.93
CA ASN A 17 5.79 0.86 3.24
C ASN A 17 4.94 0.73 1.96
N LEU A 18 4.09 -0.31 1.90
CA LEU A 18 3.16 -0.53 0.77
C LEU A 18 1.74 -0.02 1.08
N GLY A 19 1.60 0.88 2.05
CA GLY A 19 0.33 1.45 2.53
C GLY A 19 -0.45 0.50 3.44
N GLU A 20 -0.83 -0.67 2.93
CA GLU A 20 -1.63 -1.66 3.66
C GLU A 20 -0.79 -2.77 4.33
N ARG A 21 0.47 -2.92 3.95
CA ARG A 21 1.41 -3.89 4.55
C ARG A 21 2.85 -3.40 4.42
N CYS A 22 3.77 -4.02 5.16
CA CYS A 22 5.20 -3.86 4.90
C CYS A 22 5.63 -4.85 3.81
N ALA A 23 6.62 -4.45 3.02
CA ALA A 23 7.21 -5.30 1.98
C ALA A 23 7.95 -6.52 2.55
N VAL A 24 8.54 -6.40 3.75
CA VAL A 24 9.44 -7.42 4.32
C VAL A 24 8.86 -8.07 5.57
N PHE A 25 8.22 -7.29 6.44
CA PHE A 25 7.71 -7.82 7.71
C PHE A 25 6.22 -8.15 7.64
N PRO A 26 5.80 -9.39 7.96
CA PRO A 26 4.38 -9.75 8.00
C PRO A 26 3.64 -9.01 9.10
N SER A 27 4.33 -8.72 10.21
CA SER A 27 3.82 -7.95 11.35
C SER A 27 4.68 -6.71 11.58
N PRO A 28 4.41 -5.58 10.90
CA PRO A 28 5.23 -4.38 11.03
C PRO A 28 5.22 -3.84 12.46
N ARG A 29 4.10 -3.97 13.17
CA ARG A 29 3.91 -3.47 14.54
C ARG A 29 4.86 -4.12 15.56
N GLU A 30 5.19 -5.39 15.38
CA GLU A 30 6.08 -6.15 16.27
C GLU A 30 7.55 -5.74 16.10
N LYS A 31 7.91 -5.08 15.00
CA LYS A 31 9.27 -4.58 14.75
C LYS A 31 9.52 -3.20 15.34
N TRP A 32 8.54 -2.63 16.04
CA TRP A 32 8.70 -1.36 16.73
C TRP A 32 9.21 -1.57 18.14
N HIS A 33 10.40 -1.03 18.42
CA HIS A 33 11.01 -1.06 19.73
C HIS A 33 11.58 0.33 20.07
N HIS A 34 11.37 0.78 21.31
CA HIS A 34 11.75 2.13 21.77
C HIS A 34 11.39 3.28 20.81
N GLY A 35 10.24 3.19 20.13
CA GLY A 35 9.75 4.24 19.24
C GLY A 35 10.36 4.27 17.84
N SER A 36 11.13 3.24 17.43
CA SER A 36 11.66 3.10 16.08
C SER A 36 11.41 1.69 15.51
N CYS A 37 11.38 1.56 14.18
CA CYS A 37 11.28 0.26 13.50
C CYS A 37 12.67 -0.20 13.06
N SER A 38 13.02 -1.46 13.34
CA SER A 38 14.32 -2.03 12.98
C SER A 38 14.61 -2.07 11.47
N GLY A 39 13.58 -2.04 10.61
CA GLY A 39 13.75 -1.98 9.16
C GLY A 39 13.38 -0.64 8.53
N TYR A 40 13.25 0.44 9.32
CA TYR A 40 12.94 1.75 8.76
C TYR A 40 14.07 2.21 7.81
N ASN A 41 13.77 2.31 6.52
CA ASN A 41 14.74 2.70 5.47
C ASN A 41 16.07 1.91 5.48
N ASN A 42 16.05 0.66 5.95
CA ASN A 42 17.22 -0.20 5.89
C ASN A 42 17.51 -0.57 4.42
N VAL A 43 18.70 -0.18 3.93
CA VAL A 43 19.11 -0.30 2.52
C VAL A 43 19.16 -1.77 2.07
N GLU A 44 19.65 -2.67 2.91
CA GLU A 44 19.76 -4.09 2.56
C GLU A 44 18.39 -4.74 2.35
N LEU A 45 17.42 -4.41 3.22
CA LEU A 45 16.04 -4.88 3.09
C LEU A 45 15.36 -4.31 1.84
N ILE A 46 15.65 -3.06 1.50
CA ILE A 46 15.14 -2.41 0.28
C ILE A 46 15.69 -3.11 -0.96
N ASN A 47 16.99 -3.37 -1.01
CA ASN A 47 17.63 -4.02 -2.15
C ASN A 47 17.07 -5.44 -2.34
N LYS A 48 16.99 -6.24 -1.27
CA LYS A 48 16.39 -7.58 -1.32
C LYS A 48 14.96 -7.54 -1.87
N TYR A 49 14.15 -6.58 -1.42
CA TYR A 49 12.78 -6.45 -1.93
C TYR A 49 12.72 -6.11 -3.41
N GLN A 50 13.61 -5.23 -3.89
CA GLN A 50 13.71 -4.89 -5.31
C GLN A 50 14.14 -6.09 -6.16
N GLU A 51 15.10 -6.87 -5.68
CA GLU A 51 15.54 -8.11 -6.34
C GLU A 51 14.41 -9.13 -6.44
N GLU A 52 13.63 -9.31 -5.37
CA GLU A 52 12.48 -10.23 -5.36
C GLU A 52 11.37 -9.78 -6.33
N ILE A 53 11.10 -8.47 -6.43
CA ILE A 53 10.18 -7.94 -7.45
C ILE A 53 10.72 -8.23 -8.86
N ALA A 54 12.01 -8.05 -9.08
CA ALA A 54 12.63 -8.27 -10.39
C ALA A 54 12.56 -9.75 -10.83
N LYS A 55 12.73 -10.69 -9.89
CA LYS A 55 12.57 -12.13 -10.14
C LYS A 55 11.12 -12.54 -10.40
N HIS A 56 10.18 -11.89 -9.71
CA HIS A 56 8.75 -12.21 -9.79
C HIS A 56 7.94 -10.98 -10.23
N PRO A 57 8.11 -10.52 -11.48
CA PRO A 57 7.39 -9.37 -11.97
C PRO A 57 5.86 -9.65 -11.92
N PRO A 58 5.05 -8.70 -11.43
CA PRO A 58 3.62 -8.88 -11.41
C PRO A 58 3.10 -9.07 -12.85
N LYS A 59 2.31 -10.14 -13.07
CA LYS A 59 1.70 -10.43 -14.37
C LYS A 59 1.02 -9.19 -14.94
N VAL A 60 1.45 -8.78 -16.14
CA VAL A 60 1.12 -7.50 -16.80
C VAL A 60 -0.41 -7.31 -16.89
N ASP A 61 -1.15 -8.38 -17.16
CA ASP A 61 -2.62 -8.38 -17.25
C ASP A 61 -3.32 -7.96 -15.95
N LYS A 62 -2.73 -8.26 -14.79
CA LYS A 62 -3.31 -7.90 -13.48
C LYS A 62 -3.13 -6.40 -13.21
N VAL A 63 -2.02 -5.84 -13.64
CA VAL A 63 -1.73 -4.40 -13.53
C VAL A 63 -2.66 -3.62 -14.45
N GLN A 64 -2.84 -4.09 -15.68
CA GLN A 64 -3.71 -3.46 -16.68
C GLN A 64 -5.18 -3.51 -16.25
N ARG A 65 -5.65 -4.63 -15.71
CA ARG A 65 -6.99 -4.73 -15.10
C ARG A 65 -7.21 -3.77 -13.94
N LYS A 66 -6.23 -3.58 -13.06
CA LYS A 66 -6.32 -2.59 -11.96
C LYS A 66 -6.39 -1.15 -12.47
N LYS A 67 -5.62 -0.79 -13.51
CA LYS A 67 -5.68 0.54 -14.14
C LYS A 67 -7.05 0.81 -14.80
N VAL A 68 -7.59 -0.19 -15.50
CA VAL A 68 -8.93 -0.12 -16.12
C VAL A 68 -10.03 -0.02 -15.06
N ALA A 69 -9.93 -0.74 -13.94
CA ALA A 69 -10.89 -0.65 -12.84
C ALA A 69 -10.84 0.71 -12.13
N GLY A 70 -9.64 1.27 -11.89
CA GLY A 70 -9.47 2.59 -11.29
C GLY A 70 -10.01 3.72 -12.16
N SER A 71 -9.90 3.62 -13.48
CA SER A 71 -10.48 4.59 -14.43
C SER A 71 -11.99 4.41 -14.62
N ARG A 72 -12.53 3.21 -14.42
CA ARG A 72 -13.99 2.95 -14.47
C ARG A 72 -14.74 3.32 -13.18
N GLY A 73 -14.04 3.58 -12.08
CA GLY A 73 -14.64 4.03 -10.82
C GLY A 73 -15.23 5.45 -10.86
N THR A 74 -15.10 6.17 -11.97
CA THR A 74 -15.65 7.51 -12.19
C THR A 74 -16.86 7.53 -13.14
N VAL A 75 -17.35 6.36 -13.57
CA VAL A 75 -18.54 6.29 -14.43
C VAL A 75 -19.78 6.22 -13.52
N GLU A 76 -20.69 7.17 -13.65
CA GLU A 76 -22.00 7.10 -12.98
C GLU A 76 -22.67 5.76 -13.33
N HIS A 77 -22.84 4.93 -12.31
CA HIS A 77 -23.63 3.71 -12.46
C HIS A 77 -25.10 4.11 -12.51
N HIS A 78 -25.84 3.63 -13.52
CA HIS A 78 -27.29 3.84 -13.75
C HIS A 78 -28.19 3.57 -12.52
N GLN A 79 -27.67 2.93 -11.47
CA GLN A 79 -28.30 2.83 -10.15
C GLN A 79 -27.84 3.98 -9.21
N GLY A 80 -28.23 5.22 -9.56
CA GLY A 80 -28.33 6.44 -8.74
C GLY A 80 -27.72 6.49 -7.32
N LYS A 81 -26.44 6.15 -7.12
CA LYS A 81 -25.72 6.40 -5.86
C LYS A 81 -24.38 7.04 -6.17
N SER A 82 -24.43 8.33 -6.51
CA SER A 82 -23.25 9.21 -6.48
C SER A 82 -22.64 9.16 -5.08
N LYS A 83 -21.44 8.57 -4.94
CA LYS A 83 -20.63 8.82 -3.75
C LYS A 83 -20.15 10.27 -3.84
N VAL A 84 -20.89 11.16 -3.19
CA VAL A 84 -20.48 12.55 -3.01
C VAL A 84 -19.11 12.53 -2.35
N SER A 85 -18.11 12.96 -3.12
CA SER A 85 -16.82 13.37 -2.58
C SER A 85 -17.08 14.63 -1.77
N THR A 86 -17.32 14.49 -0.46
CA THR A 86 -17.44 15.64 0.42
C THR A 86 -16.04 16.24 0.64
N LEU A 87 -15.64 17.12 -0.26
CA LEU A 87 -14.71 18.21 0.05
C LEU A 87 -15.37 19.06 1.14
N ARG A 88 -15.00 18.85 2.40
CA ARG A 88 -15.35 19.77 3.48
C ARG A 88 -14.35 20.92 3.47
N SER A 89 -14.72 22.00 2.78
CA SER A 89 -14.13 23.33 2.97
C SER A 89 -14.29 23.79 4.41
N VAL A 90 -13.22 24.35 4.94
CA VAL A 90 -13.14 25.07 6.20
C VAL A 90 -13.71 26.47 5.98
N HIS A 91 -14.70 26.86 6.79
CA HIS A 91 -14.86 28.21 7.38
C HIS A 91 -15.84 28.13 8.54
#